data_AF-A0A0F8ZMH1-F1
#
_entry.id   AF-A0A0F8ZMH1-F1
#
_cell.length_a   1.000
_cell.length_b   1.000
_cell.length_c   1.000
_cell.angle_alpha   90.00
_cell.angle_beta   90.00
_cell.angle_gamma   90.00
#
_symmetry.space_group_name_H-M   'P 1'
#
loop_
_entity.id
_entity.type
_entity.pdbx_description
1 polymer ?
#
loop_
_entity_poly.entity_id
_entity_poly.type
_entity_poly.pdbx_seq_one_letter_code
_entity_poly.pdbx_strand_id
1 'polypeptide(L)'
;MFPNSGIFIPENNYLPILNSLIAVYNAENLPARDLVVDTYKIHTSPRPEMQNLFIRVDTSYSWVKKWENAEQITGNPDIDSLMNMYDLELKNYYDWSIGQYVVIRAKNPLNLIPLAGQFNSIAGIINANPSNWIGGGNDIELYGNRITYSHGFGDCPSGCLGRIYWIFEVYPDCSVSHVGGTSYPLLTVNAGKDTTICYGSSVNLNALVFNGTPPYYCIWNTGDFSPSITVNPTNSITYSVKVVDA
;
A
#
# COMPACT_ATOMS: atom_id res chain seq x y z
N MET A 1 15.33 -35.83 -0.59
CA MET A 1 16.02 -34.62 -0.09
C MET A 1 16.04 -33.65 -1.26
N PHE A 2 15.06 -32.75 -1.33
CA PHE A 2 15.09 -31.71 -2.35
C PHE A 2 16.24 -30.76 -2.01
N PRO A 3 17.13 -30.43 -2.96
CA PRO A 3 18.19 -29.47 -2.69
C PRO A 3 17.56 -28.16 -2.23
N ASN A 4 18.17 -27.51 -1.24
CA ASN A 4 17.83 -26.15 -0.85
C ASN A 4 18.16 -25.22 -2.03
N SER A 5 17.28 -25.18 -3.03
CA SER A 5 17.42 -24.34 -4.21
C SER A 5 16.78 -22.99 -3.90
N GLY A 6 17.37 -22.26 -2.96
CA GLY A 6 17.10 -20.84 -2.84
C GLY A 6 17.45 -20.20 -4.18
N ILE A 7 16.51 -19.47 -4.77
CA ILE A 7 16.80 -18.67 -5.96
C ILE A 7 17.57 -17.45 -5.48
N PHE A 8 18.84 -17.36 -5.86
CA PHE A 8 19.62 -16.13 -5.70
C PHE A 8 19.01 -15.08 -6.61
N ILE A 9 18.55 -13.96 -6.02
CA ILE A 9 18.16 -12.77 -6.77
C ILE A 9 19.39 -11.85 -6.75
N PRO A 10 20.05 -11.63 -7.91
CA PRO A 10 21.19 -10.73 -7.99
C PRO A 10 20.87 -9.32 -7.47
N GLU A 11 21.78 -8.71 -6.71
CA GLU A 11 21.60 -7.38 -6.11
C GLU A 11 21.24 -6.31 -7.15
N ASN A 12 21.84 -6.38 -8.33
CA ASN A 12 21.56 -5.46 -9.44
C ASN A 12 20.09 -5.51 -9.92
N ASN A 13 19.32 -6.54 -9.58
CA ASN A 13 17.91 -6.63 -9.96
C ASN A 13 16.97 -5.88 -9.01
N TYR A 14 17.36 -5.67 -7.74
CA TYR A 14 16.47 -5.04 -6.74
C TYR A 14 17.06 -3.79 -6.09
N LEU A 15 18.40 -3.68 -6.00
CA LEU A 15 19.05 -2.57 -5.34
C LEU A 15 18.77 -1.22 -6.01
N PRO A 16 18.70 -1.10 -7.35
CA PRO A 16 18.29 0.15 -7.99
C PRO A 16 16.88 0.58 -7.58
N ILE A 17 15.95 -0.38 -7.44
CA ILE A 17 14.56 -0.13 -7.02
C ILE A 17 14.55 0.36 -5.57
N LEU A 18 15.21 -0.38 -4.68
CA LEU A 18 15.28 -0.05 -3.27
C LEU A 18 15.94 1.32 -3.02
N ASN A 19 17.05 1.60 -3.69
CA ASN A 19 17.75 2.88 -3.57
C ASN A 19 16.87 4.03 -4.07
N SER A 20 16.12 3.85 -5.17
CA SER A 20 15.20 4.86 -5.69
C SER A 20 14.07 5.16 -4.71
N LEU A 21 13.49 4.11 -4.10
CA LEU A 21 12.45 4.25 -3.08
C LEU A 21 12.99 4.96 -1.83
N ILE A 22 14.17 4.58 -1.35
CA ILE A 22 14.82 5.20 -0.19
C ILE A 22 15.17 6.68 -0.47
N ALA A 23 15.65 6.99 -1.68
CA ALA A 23 15.96 8.37 -2.05
C ALA A 23 14.72 9.26 -1.98
N VAL A 24 13.59 8.83 -2.56
CA VAL A 24 12.32 9.58 -2.44
C VAL A 24 11.86 9.64 -0.99
N TYR A 25 11.94 8.53 -0.24
CA TYR A 25 11.59 8.52 1.17
C TYR A 25 12.41 9.54 1.98
N ASN A 26 13.69 9.74 1.68
CA ASN A 26 14.53 10.68 2.43
C ASN A 26 14.48 12.14 1.89
N ALA A 27 13.73 12.42 0.83
CA ALA A 27 13.63 13.75 0.23
C ALA A 27 12.65 14.68 1.00
N GLU A 28 12.93 14.91 2.29
CA GLU A 28 12.10 15.70 3.23
C GLU A 28 11.93 17.18 2.84
N ASN A 29 12.71 17.67 1.88
CA ASN A 29 12.58 19.02 1.34
C ASN A 29 11.53 19.14 0.22
N LEU A 30 10.89 18.05 -0.21
CA LEU A 30 9.91 18.04 -1.30
C LEU A 30 8.49 17.85 -0.75
N PRO A 31 7.58 18.83 -0.85
CA PRO A 31 6.19 18.67 -0.40
C PRO A 31 5.45 17.51 -1.09
N ALA A 32 5.81 17.19 -2.34
CA ALA A 32 5.26 16.03 -3.05
C ALA A 32 5.63 14.70 -2.38
N ARG A 33 6.81 14.62 -1.74
CA ARG A 33 7.23 13.44 -0.97
C ARG A 33 6.29 13.23 0.22
N ASP A 34 5.95 14.28 0.96
CA ASP A 34 5.05 14.18 2.11
C ASP A 34 3.68 13.62 1.72
N LEU A 35 3.16 14.03 0.55
CA LEU A 35 1.91 13.50 0.02
C LEU A 35 1.98 11.99 -0.22
N VAL A 36 3.03 11.50 -0.87
CA VAL A 36 3.11 10.08 -1.25
C VAL A 36 3.56 9.18 -0.09
N VAL A 37 4.39 9.68 0.83
CA VAL A 37 4.94 8.91 1.95
C VAL A 37 4.06 9.01 3.19
N ASP A 38 3.65 10.21 3.59
CA ASP A 38 3.04 10.45 4.90
C ASP A 38 1.52 10.59 4.84
N THR A 39 1.01 11.31 3.83
CA THR A 39 -0.43 11.54 3.66
C THR A 39 -1.14 10.31 3.10
N TYR A 40 -0.80 9.91 1.87
CA TYR A 40 -1.46 8.80 1.19
C TYR A 40 -0.82 7.43 1.48
N LYS A 41 0.38 7.41 2.08
CA LYS A 41 1.13 6.19 2.44
C LYS A 41 1.12 5.18 1.30
N ILE A 42 1.51 5.64 0.11
CA ILE A 42 1.38 4.91 -1.14
C ILE A 42 2.29 3.68 -1.09
N HIS A 43 1.69 2.53 -1.38
CA HIS A 43 2.37 1.26 -1.59
C HIS A 43 1.79 0.63 -2.85
N THR A 44 2.56 -0.24 -3.50
CA THR A 44 2.11 -1.00 -4.68
C THR A 44 0.89 -1.86 -4.36
N SER A 45 -0.11 -1.82 -5.24
CA SER A 45 -1.29 -2.68 -5.24
C SER A 45 -1.28 -3.58 -6.47
N PRO A 46 -1.65 -4.87 -6.38
CA PRO A 46 -2.09 -5.55 -5.16
C PRO A 46 -0.92 -5.82 -4.20
N ARG A 47 -1.22 -5.88 -2.91
CA ARG A 47 -0.28 -6.46 -1.94
C ARG A 47 -0.15 -7.94 -2.32
N PRO A 48 1.06 -8.43 -2.68
CA PRO A 48 1.22 -9.83 -3.05
C PRO A 48 0.78 -10.71 -1.87
N GLU A 49 -0.08 -11.69 -2.14
CA GLU A 49 -0.43 -12.71 -1.15
C GLU A 49 0.80 -13.61 -0.95
N MET A 50 1.26 -13.70 0.30
CA MET A 50 2.51 -14.37 0.68
C MET A 50 2.28 -15.55 1.61
N GLN A 51 1.06 -15.80 2.07
CA GLN A 51 0.76 -16.88 3.01
C GLN A 51 -0.34 -17.82 2.51
N ASN A 52 -1.41 -17.33 1.88
CA ASN A 52 -2.55 -18.17 1.51
C ASN A 52 -2.54 -18.59 0.04
N LEU A 53 -2.53 -19.91 -0.20
CA LEU A 53 -2.81 -20.52 -1.49
C LEU A 53 -4.25 -21.01 -1.54
N PHE A 54 -4.93 -20.64 -2.63
CA PHE A 54 -6.27 -21.10 -2.97
C PHE A 54 -6.15 -22.19 -4.04
N ILE A 55 -6.55 -23.40 -3.69
CA ILE A 55 -6.34 -24.61 -4.50
C ILE A 55 -7.69 -25.23 -4.84
N ARG A 56 -8.01 -25.32 -6.13
CA ARG A 56 -9.13 -26.10 -6.62
C ARG A 56 -8.70 -27.54 -6.85
N VAL A 57 -9.50 -28.49 -6.37
CA VAL A 57 -9.16 -29.92 -6.36
C VAL A 57 -10.19 -30.75 -7.13
N ASP A 58 -9.76 -31.88 -7.67
CA ASP A 58 -10.60 -32.90 -8.30
C ASP A 58 -10.92 -33.98 -7.27
N THR A 59 -12.19 -34.05 -6.86
CA THR A 59 -12.67 -34.94 -5.80
C THR A 59 -12.70 -36.42 -6.20
N SER A 60 -12.40 -36.76 -7.46
CA SER A 60 -12.22 -38.16 -7.89
C SER A 60 -10.95 -38.80 -7.32
N TYR A 61 -9.98 -37.99 -6.87
CA TYR A 61 -8.74 -38.48 -6.26
C TYR A 61 -8.95 -38.80 -4.78
N SER A 62 -8.54 -40.00 -4.37
CA SER A 62 -8.74 -40.48 -2.99
C SER A 62 -8.05 -39.62 -1.94
N TRP A 63 -6.90 -39.04 -2.25
CA TRP A 63 -6.16 -38.19 -1.32
C TRP A 63 -6.93 -36.88 -0.99
N VAL A 64 -7.77 -36.39 -1.90
CA VAL A 64 -8.56 -35.15 -1.68
C VAL A 64 -9.58 -35.33 -0.55
N LYS A 65 -10.09 -36.56 -0.36
CA LYS A 65 -10.99 -36.89 0.76
C LYS A 65 -10.35 -36.64 2.13
N LYS A 66 -9.02 -36.65 2.23
CA LYS A 66 -8.30 -36.29 3.45
C LYS A 66 -8.45 -34.81 3.79
N TRP A 67 -8.21 -33.94 2.82
CA TRP A 67 -8.43 -32.49 3.00
C TRP A 67 -9.89 -32.12 3.22
N GLU A 68 -10.83 -32.81 2.57
CA GLU A 68 -12.27 -32.65 2.82
C GLU A 68 -12.64 -32.96 4.28
N ASN A 69 -12.00 -33.96 4.88
CA ASN A 69 -12.17 -34.33 6.30
C ASN A 69 -11.27 -33.51 7.25
N ALA A 70 -10.68 -32.41 6.79
CA ALA A 70 -9.76 -31.57 7.55
C ALA A 70 -8.50 -32.31 8.09
N GLU A 71 -8.09 -33.39 7.43
CA GLU A 71 -6.84 -34.10 7.74
C GLU A 71 -5.65 -33.41 7.04
N GLN A 72 -4.64 -32.98 7.80
CA GLN A 72 -3.45 -32.30 7.26
C GLN A 72 -2.63 -33.18 6.29
N ILE A 73 -2.48 -34.47 6.62
CA ILE A 73 -1.68 -35.44 5.86
C ILE A 73 -2.60 -36.17 4.89
N THR A 74 -2.25 -36.15 3.60
CA THR A 74 -3.09 -36.67 2.52
C THR A 74 -2.78 -38.11 2.13
N GLY A 75 -1.55 -38.56 2.42
CA GLY A 75 -1.01 -39.82 1.90
C GLY A 75 -0.49 -39.70 0.47
N ASN A 76 -0.61 -38.53 -0.17
CA ASN A 76 0.05 -38.23 -1.43
C ASN A 76 1.47 -37.70 -1.13
N PRO A 77 2.54 -38.42 -1.53
CA PRO A 77 3.90 -38.08 -1.13
C PRO A 77 4.37 -36.72 -1.64
N ASP A 78 3.90 -36.27 -2.81
CA ASP A 78 4.29 -34.96 -3.36
C ASP A 78 3.65 -33.83 -2.56
N ILE A 79 2.36 -33.95 -2.25
CA ILE A 79 1.63 -32.97 -1.43
C ILE A 79 2.20 -32.91 -0.03
N ASP A 80 2.32 -34.05 0.64
CA ASP A 80 2.77 -34.13 2.02
C ASP A 80 4.22 -33.61 2.16
N SER A 81 5.06 -33.85 1.14
CA SER A 81 6.42 -33.30 1.08
C SER A 81 6.41 -31.77 0.95
N LEU A 82 5.57 -31.19 0.09
CA LEU A 82 5.44 -29.73 -0.05
C LEU A 82 4.90 -29.09 1.23
N MET A 83 3.85 -29.66 1.81
CA MET A 83 3.24 -29.16 3.04
C MET A 83 4.26 -29.13 4.19
N ASN A 84 5.07 -30.18 4.34
CA ASN A 84 6.09 -30.25 5.37
C ASN A 84 7.30 -29.32 5.07
N MET A 85 7.78 -29.31 3.83
CA MET A 85 8.98 -28.54 3.46
C MET A 85 8.80 -27.04 3.65
N TYR A 86 7.62 -26.52 3.28
CA TYR A 86 7.33 -25.09 3.33
C TYR A 86 6.53 -24.69 4.57
N ASP A 87 6.38 -25.59 5.55
CA ASP A 87 5.64 -25.37 6.80
C ASP A 87 4.23 -24.79 6.54
N LEU A 88 3.46 -25.51 5.73
CA LEU A 88 2.11 -25.15 5.30
C LEU A 88 1.07 -25.84 6.17
N GLU A 89 -0.05 -25.17 6.41
CA GLU A 89 -1.17 -25.69 7.19
C GLU A 89 -2.47 -25.65 6.38
N LEU A 90 -3.22 -26.74 6.41
CA LEU A 90 -4.59 -26.78 5.92
C LEU A 90 -5.46 -25.86 6.78
N LYS A 91 -6.16 -24.90 6.16
CA LYS A 91 -7.02 -23.94 6.87
C LYS A 91 -8.48 -24.19 6.65
N ASN A 92 -8.92 -24.23 5.40
CA ASN A 92 -10.32 -24.34 5.06
C ASN A 92 -10.51 -25.26 3.86
N TYR A 93 -11.62 -25.98 3.89
CA TYR A 93 -12.18 -26.66 2.73
C TYR A 93 -13.54 -26.01 2.44
N TYR A 94 -13.77 -25.69 1.17
CA TYR A 94 -15.00 -25.09 0.69
C TYR A 94 -15.61 -25.98 -0.38
N ASP A 95 -16.89 -26.30 -0.20
CA ASP A 95 -17.72 -26.94 -1.22
C ASP A 95 -18.72 -25.92 -1.74
N TRP A 96 -18.41 -25.34 -2.90
CA TRP A 96 -19.25 -24.33 -3.54
C TRP A 96 -19.82 -24.88 -4.85
N SER A 97 -20.91 -24.27 -5.34
CA SER A 97 -21.52 -24.65 -6.62
C SER A 97 -20.56 -24.56 -7.82
N ILE A 98 -19.45 -23.81 -7.67
CA ILE A 98 -18.41 -23.62 -8.67
C ILE A 98 -17.19 -24.55 -8.50
N GLY A 99 -17.25 -25.49 -7.56
CA GLY A 99 -16.23 -26.51 -7.30
C GLY A 99 -15.74 -26.55 -5.85
N GLN A 100 -14.84 -27.49 -5.60
CA GLN A 100 -14.23 -27.70 -4.28
C GLN A 100 -12.87 -27.00 -4.19
N TYR A 101 -12.70 -26.23 -3.13
CA TYR A 101 -11.53 -25.40 -2.91
C TYR A 101 -10.93 -25.65 -1.54
N VAL A 102 -9.61 -25.54 -1.48
CA VAL A 102 -8.81 -25.70 -0.28
C VAL A 102 -7.95 -24.47 -0.09
N VAL A 103 -7.90 -23.98 1.14
CA VAL A 103 -6.95 -22.95 1.56
C VAL A 103 -5.86 -23.61 2.36
N ILE A 104 -4.63 -23.50 1.88
CA ILE A 104 -3.44 -23.82 2.66
C ILE A 104 -2.70 -22.53 2.96
N ARG A 105 -2.13 -22.43 4.16
CA ARG A 105 -1.45 -21.23 4.65
C ARG A 105 -0.02 -21.55 5.07
N ALA A 106 0.94 -20.81 4.54
CA ALA A 106 2.30 -20.81 5.03
C ALA A 106 2.42 -20.09 6.38
N LYS A 107 3.16 -20.67 7.34
CA LYS A 107 3.39 -20.01 8.64
C LYS A 107 4.22 -18.73 8.52
N ASN A 108 5.14 -18.68 7.56
CA ASN A 108 5.97 -17.52 7.25
C ASN A 108 5.68 -17.03 5.82
N PRO A 109 5.88 -15.73 5.51
CA PRO A 109 5.75 -15.24 4.14
C PRO A 109 6.65 -15.99 3.15
N LEU A 110 6.05 -16.50 2.07
CA LEU A 110 6.71 -17.19 0.98
C LEU A 110 6.39 -16.52 -0.36
N ASN A 111 7.24 -16.77 -1.36
CA ASN A 111 6.89 -16.48 -2.74
C ASN A 111 5.90 -17.55 -3.23
N LEU A 112 4.60 -17.25 -3.17
CA LEU A 112 3.57 -18.25 -3.44
C LEU A 112 3.36 -18.57 -4.92
N ILE A 113 3.78 -17.69 -5.84
CA ILE A 113 3.64 -17.93 -7.28
C ILE A 113 4.39 -19.21 -7.73
N PRO A 114 5.71 -19.37 -7.45
CA PRO A 114 6.42 -20.59 -7.81
C PRO A 114 5.92 -21.81 -7.00
N LEU A 115 5.54 -21.63 -5.73
CA LEU A 115 4.97 -22.71 -4.92
C LEU A 115 3.64 -23.21 -5.50
N ALA A 116 2.77 -22.31 -5.95
CA ALA A 116 1.54 -22.65 -6.66
C ALA A 116 1.83 -23.47 -7.93
N GLY A 117 2.88 -23.12 -8.67
CA GLY A 117 3.35 -23.88 -9.83
C GLY A 117 3.74 -25.33 -9.50
N GLN A 118 4.33 -25.57 -8.33
CA GLN A 118 4.64 -26.93 -7.86
C GLN A 118 3.36 -27.72 -7.55
N PHE A 119 2.38 -27.11 -6.88
CA PHE A 119 1.06 -27.74 -6.65
C PHE A 119 0.31 -28.01 -7.96
N ASN A 120 0.33 -27.09 -8.93
CA ASN A 120 -0.30 -27.26 -10.23
C ASN A 120 0.25 -28.45 -11.04
N SER A 121 1.42 -28.98 -10.67
CA SER A 121 2.02 -30.14 -11.32
C SER A 121 1.55 -31.48 -10.72
N ILE A 122 0.73 -31.47 -9.67
CA ILE A 122 0.28 -32.68 -8.95
C ILE A 122 -1.10 -33.12 -9.43
N ALA A 123 -1.25 -34.40 -9.74
CA ALA A 123 -2.53 -34.98 -10.15
C ALA A 123 -3.61 -34.85 -9.05
N GLY A 124 -4.79 -34.38 -9.43
CA GLY A 124 -5.90 -34.06 -8.52
C GLY A 124 -5.94 -32.59 -8.09
N ILE A 125 -4.93 -31.79 -8.44
CA ILE A 125 -5.00 -30.33 -8.35
C ILE A 125 -5.42 -29.79 -9.72
N ILE A 126 -6.54 -29.09 -9.76
CA ILE A 126 -7.05 -28.45 -10.98
C ILE A 126 -6.33 -27.13 -11.22
N ASN A 127 -6.24 -26.32 -10.16
CA ASN A 127 -5.44 -25.10 -10.17
C ASN A 127 -5.11 -24.66 -8.73
N ALA A 128 -3.93 -24.10 -8.53
CA ALA A 128 -3.46 -23.46 -7.31
C ALA A 128 -2.99 -22.06 -7.67
N ASN A 129 -3.42 -21.06 -6.92
CA ASN A 129 -2.99 -19.67 -7.06
C ASN A 129 -2.96 -18.99 -5.68
N PRO A 130 -2.12 -17.98 -5.46
CA PRO A 130 -2.25 -17.13 -4.28
C PRO A 130 -3.66 -16.51 -4.24
N SER A 131 -4.22 -16.32 -3.05
CA SER A 131 -5.49 -15.61 -2.87
C SER A 131 -5.31 -14.12 -3.15
N ASN A 132 -5.23 -13.77 -4.43
CA ASN A 132 -4.99 -12.39 -4.84
C ASN A 132 -6.25 -11.56 -4.67
N TRP A 133 -6.08 -10.38 -4.08
CA TRP A 133 -7.09 -9.34 -4.08
C TRP A 133 -7.41 -8.92 -5.52
N ILE A 134 -8.70 -8.89 -5.86
CA ILE A 134 -9.17 -8.38 -7.16
C ILE A 134 -9.48 -6.89 -6.99
N GLY A 135 -8.83 -6.07 -7.79
CA GLY A 135 -9.05 -4.62 -7.83
C GLY A 135 -7.76 -3.83 -8.00
N GLY A 136 -7.93 -2.55 -8.30
CA GLY A 136 -6.85 -1.57 -8.29
C GLY A 136 -6.58 -1.03 -6.88
N GLY A 137 -5.61 -0.15 -6.79
CA GLY A 137 -5.30 0.59 -5.58
C GLY A 137 -4.18 1.58 -5.83
N ASN A 138 -3.52 2.00 -4.77
CA ASN A 138 -2.29 2.77 -4.88
C ASN A 138 -1.23 2.01 -5.68
N ASP A 139 -0.33 2.71 -6.37
CA ASP A 139 0.77 2.03 -7.04
C ASP A 139 2.05 2.85 -7.11
N ILE A 140 3.17 2.14 -7.26
CA ILE A 140 4.50 2.73 -7.46
C ILE A 140 5.15 2.03 -8.66
N GLU A 141 5.42 2.80 -9.70
CA GLU A 141 6.07 2.30 -10.92
C GLU A 141 7.46 2.92 -11.05
N LEU A 142 8.44 2.11 -11.44
CA LEU A 142 9.81 2.56 -11.72
C LEU A 142 10.16 2.27 -13.18
N TYR A 143 10.58 3.29 -13.91
CA TYR A 143 11.11 3.16 -15.27
C TYR A 143 12.41 3.93 -15.41
N GLY A 144 13.54 3.20 -15.48
CA GLY A 144 14.86 3.81 -15.43
C GLY A 144 15.08 4.53 -14.11
N ASN A 145 15.32 5.83 -14.16
CA ASN A 145 15.53 6.69 -13.00
C ASN A 145 14.27 7.47 -12.56
N ARG A 146 13.14 7.24 -13.25
CA ARG A 146 11.86 7.90 -12.97
C ARG A 146 10.98 6.97 -12.14
N ILE A 147 10.48 7.50 -11.03
CA ILE A 147 9.55 6.82 -10.13
C ILE A 147 8.23 7.58 -10.10
N THR A 148 7.15 6.84 -10.38
CA THR A 148 5.79 7.37 -10.42
C THR A 148 4.99 6.76 -9.28
N TYR A 149 4.55 7.61 -8.36
CA TYR A 149 3.60 7.25 -7.31
C TYR A 149 2.20 7.56 -7.80
N SER A 150 1.24 6.72 -7.43
CA SER A 150 -0.15 6.96 -7.76
C SER A 150 -1.12 6.55 -6.67
N HIS A 151 -2.13 7.40 -6.44
CA HIS A 151 -3.20 7.16 -5.48
C HIS A 151 -4.50 6.94 -6.24
N GLY A 152 -5.05 5.72 -6.15
CA GLY A 152 -6.33 5.36 -6.77
C GLY A 152 -7.49 5.57 -5.79
N PHE A 153 -8.62 6.12 -6.26
CA PHE A 153 -9.82 6.38 -5.45
C PHE A 153 -11.12 6.10 -6.23
N GLY A 154 -12.24 6.07 -5.52
CA GLY A 154 -13.55 5.66 -6.07
C GLY A 154 -13.73 4.13 -6.06
N ASP A 155 -14.27 3.54 -7.12
CA ASP A 155 -14.51 2.09 -7.22
C ASP A 155 -13.23 1.30 -7.52
N CYS A 156 -12.38 1.15 -6.50
CA CYS A 156 -11.12 0.42 -6.62
C CYS A 156 -11.25 -1.09 -6.84
N PRO A 157 -12.23 -1.82 -6.27
CA PRO A 157 -12.47 -3.22 -6.61
C PRO A 157 -12.62 -3.50 -8.12
N SER A 158 -13.15 -2.53 -8.89
CA SER A 158 -13.30 -2.61 -10.35
C SER A 158 -12.19 -1.91 -11.15
N GLY A 159 -11.15 -1.40 -10.48
CA GLY A 159 -10.08 -0.61 -11.09
C GLY A 159 -10.33 0.89 -10.99
N CYS A 160 -10.09 1.43 -9.79
CA CYS A 160 -10.32 2.80 -9.29
C CYS A 160 -10.81 3.84 -10.33
N LEU A 161 -11.96 4.47 -10.05
CA LEU A 161 -12.58 5.49 -10.94
C LEU A 161 -11.73 6.75 -11.13
N GLY A 162 -10.82 7.05 -10.19
CA GLY A 162 -9.92 8.19 -10.26
C GLY A 162 -8.51 7.84 -9.81
N ARG A 163 -7.52 8.59 -10.31
CA ARG A 163 -6.12 8.42 -9.94
C ARG A 163 -5.36 9.74 -9.94
N ILE A 164 -4.57 9.96 -8.88
CA ILE A 164 -3.61 11.07 -8.77
C ILE A 164 -2.21 10.52 -8.95
N TYR A 165 -1.34 11.25 -9.64
CA TYR A 165 0.05 10.86 -9.88
C TYR A 165 1.04 11.89 -9.31
N TRP A 166 2.19 11.41 -8.86
CA TRP A 166 3.38 12.21 -8.52
C TRP A 166 4.61 11.54 -9.14
N ILE A 167 5.42 12.31 -9.84
CA ILE A 167 6.55 11.82 -10.63
C ILE A 167 7.82 12.43 -10.07
N PHE A 168 8.76 11.57 -9.69
CA PHE A 168 10.08 11.97 -9.25
C PHE A 168 11.14 11.41 -10.19
N GLU A 169 12.24 12.15 -10.33
CA GLU A 169 13.49 11.65 -10.90
C GLU A 169 14.52 11.51 -9.79
N VAL A 170 15.15 10.34 -9.72
CA VAL A 170 16.24 10.03 -8.80
C VAL A 170 17.55 10.04 -9.57
N TYR A 171 18.57 10.70 -9.03
CA TYR A 171 19.88 10.79 -9.67
C TYR A 171 20.90 9.87 -9.01
N PRO A 172 22.03 9.56 -9.67
CA PRO A 172 23.06 8.66 -9.13
C PRO A 172 23.67 9.08 -7.78
N ASP A 173 23.56 10.36 -7.43
CA ASP A 173 23.99 10.93 -6.14
C ASP A 173 22.90 10.88 -5.06
N CYS A 174 21.81 10.15 -5.31
CA CYS A 174 20.61 10.05 -4.48
C CYS A 174 19.82 11.36 -4.32
N SER A 175 20.14 12.42 -5.08
CA SER A 175 19.28 13.59 -5.14
C SER A 175 17.97 13.27 -5.86
N VAL A 176 16.90 13.98 -5.48
CA VAL A 176 15.54 13.75 -5.99
C VAL A 176 14.95 15.06 -6.46
N SER A 177 14.30 15.03 -7.63
CA SER A 177 13.49 16.13 -8.13
C SER A 177 12.05 15.69 -8.33
N HIS A 178 11.09 16.51 -7.89
CA HIS A 178 9.69 16.36 -8.27
C HIS A 178 9.47 17.00 -9.64
N VAL A 179 9.18 16.19 -10.66
CA VAL A 179 9.20 16.62 -12.07
C VAL A 179 7.81 16.68 -12.70
N GLY A 180 6.76 16.27 -12.00
CA GLY A 180 5.39 16.38 -12.48
C GLY A 180 4.41 15.49 -11.74
N GLY A 181 3.17 15.45 -12.23
CA GLY A 181 2.08 14.69 -11.63
C GLY A 181 0.73 15.21 -12.08
N THR A 182 -0.34 14.67 -11.50
CA THR A 182 -1.68 15.26 -11.69
C THR A 182 -1.70 16.61 -10.98
N SER A 183 -1.87 17.69 -11.74
CA SER A 183 -2.06 19.02 -11.18
C SER A 183 -3.46 19.13 -10.56
N TYR A 184 -3.61 18.70 -9.32
CA TYR A 184 -4.62 19.31 -8.46
C TYR A 184 -4.01 20.57 -7.89
N PRO A 185 -4.77 21.66 -7.81
CA PRO A 185 -4.24 22.84 -7.18
C PRO A 185 -4.01 22.45 -5.69
N LEU A 186 -2.74 22.48 -5.26
CA LEU A 186 -2.34 22.02 -3.93
C LEU A 186 -3.09 22.84 -2.88
N LEU A 187 -3.69 22.17 -1.89
CA LEU A 187 -4.28 22.83 -0.74
C LEU A 187 -3.24 23.78 -0.15
N THR A 188 -3.51 25.07 -0.24
CA THR A 188 -2.64 26.13 0.26
C THR A 188 -3.42 26.91 1.27
N VAL A 189 -2.86 27.12 2.46
CA VAL A 189 -3.47 27.96 3.49
C VAL A 189 -2.64 29.21 3.72
N ASN A 190 -3.31 30.34 3.86
CA ASN A 190 -2.72 31.61 4.28
C ASN A 190 -3.40 32.08 5.57
N ALA A 191 -2.62 32.21 6.65
CA ALA A 191 -3.10 32.64 7.97
C ALA A 191 -3.29 34.17 8.09
N GLY A 192 -2.97 34.92 7.04
CA GLY A 192 -2.94 36.38 7.03
C GLY A 192 -1.54 36.94 7.13
N LYS A 193 -1.43 38.28 7.15
CA LYS A 193 -0.18 39.00 7.36
C LYS A 193 0.07 39.23 8.85
N ASP A 194 1.34 39.29 9.23
CA ASP A 194 1.75 39.73 10.57
C ASP A 194 1.15 41.11 10.87
N THR A 195 0.51 41.21 12.04
CA THR A 195 -0.30 42.37 12.41
C THR A 195 0.14 42.88 13.78
N THR A 196 0.39 44.18 13.87
CA THR A 196 0.63 44.88 15.15
C THR A 196 -0.69 45.47 15.65
N ILE A 197 -1.01 45.22 16.91
CA ILE A 197 -2.22 45.76 17.57
C ILE A 197 -1.86 46.50 18.86
N CYS A 198 -2.78 47.34 19.36
CA CYS A 198 -2.64 47.97 20.67
C CYS A 198 -2.71 46.92 21.79
N TYR A 199 -1.99 47.15 22.88
CA TYR A 199 -2.00 46.26 24.04
C TYR A 199 -3.42 45.99 24.54
N GLY A 200 -3.78 44.71 24.69
CA GLY A 200 -5.10 44.28 25.17
C GLY A 200 -6.23 44.43 24.15
N SER A 201 -5.93 44.83 22.89
CA SER A 201 -6.91 44.84 21.80
C SER A 201 -7.07 43.45 21.17
N SER A 202 -8.14 43.27 20.41
CA SER A 202 -8.42 42.04 19.66
C SER A 202 -7.98 42.14 18.21
N VAL A 203 -7.66 40.99 17.60
CA VAL A 203 -7.50 40.84 16.15
C VAL A 203 -8.19 39.57 15.69
N ASN A 204 -8.79 39.64 14.50
CA ASN A 204 -9.37 38.48 13.85
C ASN A 204 -8.37 37.87 12.87
N LEU A 205 -8.09 36.58 13.01
CA LEU A 205 -7.24 35.80 12.12
C LEU A 205 -8.12 34.91 11.25
N ASN A 206 -7.87 34.92 9.94
CA ASN A 206 -8.65 34.16 8.97
C ASN A 206 -7.73 33.18 8.24
N ALA A 207 -8.07 31.89 8.30
CA ALA A 207 -7.44 30.87 7.47
C ALA A 207 -8.05 30.95 6.06
N LEU A 208 -7.33 31.57 5.14
CA LEU A 208 -7.71 31.60 3.73
C LEU A 208 -7.21 30.33 3.07
N VAL A 209 -8.16 29.47 2.71
CA VAL A 209 -7.89 28.21 2.03
C VAL A 209 -8.02 28.41 0.53
N PHE A 210 -6.98 28.05 -0.20
CA PHE A 210 -6.97 27.99 -1.65
C PHE A 210 -6.82 26.54 -2.07
N ASN A 211 -7.62 26.12 -3.04
CA ASN A 211 -7.58 24.78 -3.62
C ASN A 211 -7.91 23.67 -2.60
N GLY A 212 -7.66 22.40 -2.95
CA GLY A 212 -8.09 21.23 -2.18
C GLY A 212 -9.55 20.82 -2.41
N THR A 213 -10.00 19.79 -1.69
CA THR A 213 -11.37 19.24 -1.77
C THR A 213 -12.18 19.54 -0.50
N PRO A 214 -13.24 20.36 -0.55
CA PRO A 214 -14.12 20.55 0.62
C PRO A 214 -14.77 19.23 1.06
N PRO A 215 -15.10 19.05 2.36
CA PRO A 215 -14.96 20.02 3.46
C PRO A 215 -13.52 20.24 3.95
N TYR A 216 -13.28 21.44 4.51
CA TYR A 216 -12.00 21.79 5.14
C TYR A 216 -12.11 21.77 6.67
N TYR A 217 -11.10 21.21 7.33
CA TYR A 217 -10.95 21.18 8.78
C TYR A 217 -9.73 22.00 9.20
N CYS A 218 -9.96 23.09 9.93
CA CYS A 218 -8.88 23.94 10.45
C CYS A 218 -8.47 23.47 11.85
N ILE A 219 -7.19 23.57 12.18
CA ILE A 219 -6.64 23.28 13.50
C ILE A 219 -5.65 24.38 13.85
N TRP A 220 -6.06 25.29 14.73
CA TRP A 220 -5.19 26.36 15.23
C TRP A 220 -4.36 25.88 16.42
N ASN A 221 -3.18 26.47 16.63
CA ASN A 221 -2.38 26.24 17.84
C ASN A 221 -3.06 26.74 19.13
N THR A 222 -4.16 27.49 19.03
CA THR A 222 -5.05 27.84 20.15
C THR A 222 -5.98 26.71 20.56
N GLY A 223 -6.10 25.65 19.74
CA GLY A 223 -7.06 24.56 19.90
C GLY A 223 -8.42 24.82 19.23
N ASP A 224 -8.61 25.95 18.55
CA ASP A 224 -9.83 26.25 17.81
C ASP A 224 -9.86 25.54 16.44
N PHE A 225 -11.06 25.22 15.96
CA PHE A 225 -11.30 24.54 14.68
C PHE A 225 -12.02 25.40 13.64
N SER A 226 -12.36 26.64 14.00
CA SER A 226 -13.06 27.60 13.15
C SER A 226 -12.13 28.15 12.07
N PRO A 227 -12.62 28.45 10.85
CA PRO A 227 -11.82 29.10 9.81
C PRO A 227 -11.43 30.55 10.15
N SER A 228 -12.10 31.16 11.13
CA SER A 228 -11.82 32.49 11.66
C SER A 228 -11.79 32.46 13.18
N ILE A 229 -10.77 33.04 13.79
CA ILE A 229 -10.62 33.13 15.25
C ILE A 229 -10.35 34.57 15.68
N THR A 230 -10.79 34.93 16.88
CA THR A 230 -10.47 36.23 17.50
C THR A 230 -9.53 36.02 18.66
N VAL A 231 -8.37 36.67 18.63
CA VAL A 231 -7.32 36.56 19.65
C VAL A 231 -7.01 37.92 20.27
N ASN A 232 -6.53 37.94 21.51
CA ASN A 232 -6.22 39.15 22.28
C ASN A 232 -4.81 39.06 22.92
N PRO A 233 -3.74 39.00 22.13
CA PRO A 233 -2.39 38.84 22.67
C PRO A 233 -1.92 40.08 23.47
N THR A 234 -1.25 39.84 24.61
CA THR A 234 -0.64 40.89 25.44
C THR A 234 0.87 41.01 25.23
N ASN A 235 1.46 40.12 24.43
CA ASN A 235 2.86 40.07 24.02
C ASN A 235 2.97 39.54 22.58
N SER A 236 4.14 39.67 21.95
CA SER A 236 4.39 39.08 20.62
C SER A 236 4.31 37.55 20.70
N ILE A 237 3.50 36.96 19.82
CA ILE A 237 3.22 35.52 19.76
C ILE A 237 2.91 35.11 18.32
N THR A 238 3.27 33.87 17.95
CA THR A 238 2.97 33.29 16.64
C THR A 238 1.74 32.39 16.72
N TYR A 239 0.78 32.61 15.83
CA TYR A 239 -0.36 31.71 15.62
C TYR A 239 -0.16 30.92 14.33
N SER A 240 -0.45 29.63 14.36
CA SER A 240 -0.30 28.73 13.21
C SER A 240 -1.58 27.94 13.01
N VAL A 241 -1.96 27.73 11.75
CA VAL A 241 -3.12 26.91 11.36
C VAL A 241 -2.66 25.76 10.48
N LYS A 242 -3.18 24.56 10.76
CA LYS A 242 -3.13 23.41 9.85
C LYS A 242 -4.53 23.23 9.25
N VAL A 243 -4.60 23.04 7.94
CA VAL A 243 -5.86 22.74 7.24
C VAL A 243 -5.77 21.35 6.63
N VAL A 244 -6.84 20.57 6.78
CA VAL A 244 -7.01 19.25 6.19
C VAL A 244 -8.23 19.31 5.28
N ASP A 245 -8.12 18.82 4.05
CA ASP A 245 -9.22 18.65 3.11
C ASP A 245 -9.73 17.19 3.11
N ALA A 246 -10.81 16.91 2.38
CA ALA A 246 -11.53 15.62 2.42
C ALA A 246 -10.98 14.54 1.49
#